data_AF-A0A4R2ECP3-F1
#
_entry.id   AF-A0A4R2ECP3-F1
#
_cell.length_a   1.000
_cell.length_b   1.000
_cell.length_c   1.000
_cell.angle_alpha   90.00
_cell.angle_beta   90.00
_cell.angle_gamma   90.00
#
_symmetry.space_group_name_H-M   'P 1'
#
loop_
_entity.id
_entity.type
_entity.pdbx_description
1 polymer ?
#
loop_
_entity_poly.entity_id
_entity_poly.type
_entity_poly.pdbx_seq_one_letter_code
_entity_poly.pdbx_strand_id
1 'polypeptide(L)'
;MGKKIVQIIGATSALIIPASESLAQKHAEKPNVIFILADDIGYGDLSCYGEKTISTPNVEALAAKGVRFTDAHATAATSTPSRYSLLTGQYAWRRPDTGVAPGDAGMIIRPEQTTLADVFKSAGYATAAVGKWHLGLGDKTGTQDWNGVITPGLKDIGFDYSYIMAATGDRVPCVFVENQQVVNLDPSDPIQVSYKTPFPGEPLGKDHPELLTKLKPSVNHSHNQAIVNGISRIGYMKGGKSALWTDEYIADSITSKAVKFIEENKDQPFFLYFATNDVHVPRVPHPQFVGKSGMGARGDAILEFD
;
A
#
# COMPACT_ATOMS: atom_id res chain seq x y z
N MET A 1 52.30 54.03 68.33
CA MET A 1 51.85 54.00 66.91
C MET A 1 52.17 52.62 66.34
N GLY A 2 51.23 51.93 65.67
CA GLY A 2 51.57 50.81 64.77
C GLY A 2 51.03 49.42 65.13
N LYS A 3 49.72 49.25 64.97
CA LYS A 3 48.86 48.05 64.90
C LYS A 3 49.51 46.65 64.73
N LYS A 4 49.09 45.73 65.60
CA LYS A 4 49.14 44.26 65.43
C LYS A 4 48.29 43.84 64.23
N ILE A 5 48.82 43.00 63.34
CA ILE A 5 48.08 42.32 62.27
C ILE A 5 47.77 40.90 62.71
N VAL A 6 46.49 40.56 62.64
CA VAL A 6 45.89 39.25 62.96
C VAL A 6 45.33 38.67 61.66
N GLN A 7 45.68 37.40 61.39
CA GLN A 7 45.03 36.39 60.51
C GLN A 7 44.79 36.79 59.03
N ILE A 8 44.67 35.90 58.04
CA ILE A 8 43.85 34.69 57.93
C ILE A 8 44.50 33.79 56.86
N ILE A 9 44.79 32.54 57.20
CA ILE A 9 45.12 31.48 56.23
C ILE A 9 43.78 31.00 55.66
N GLY A 10 43.45 31.45 54.45
CA GLY A 10 42.27 30.97 53.71
C GLY A 10 42.57 29.64 53.05
N ALA A 11 42.12 28.53 53.65
CA ALA A 11 42.05 27.25 52.98
C ALA A 11 40.94 27.32 51.91
N THR A 12 41.32 27.42 50.65
CA THR A 12 40.41 27.28 49.51
C THR A 12 40.20 25.79 49.27
N SER A 13 39.18 25.23 49.94
CA SER A 13 38.63 23.93 49.57
C SER A 13 37.96 24.07 48.20
N ALA A 14 38.64 23.65 47.13
CA ALA A 14 38.02 23.46 45.84
C ALA A 14 36.98 22.34 45.97
N LEU A 15 35.70 22.71 46.05
CA LEU A 15 34.61 21.75 45.84
C LEU A 15 34.72 21.25 44.40
N ILE A 16 35.19 20.01 44.25
CA ILE A 16 35.01 19.24 43.03
C ILE A 16 33.51 18.94 42.98
N ILE A 17 32.77 19.75 42.22
CA ILE A 17 31.39 19.43 41.85
C ILE A 17 31.50 18.19 40.96
N PRO A 18 30.92 17.03 41.33
CA PRO A 18 30.91 15.89 40.44
C PRO A 18 30.18 16.31 39.17
N ALA A 19 30.83 16.08 38.02
CA ALA A 19 30.24 16.26 36.71
C ALA A 19 28.86 15.60 36.74
N SER A 20 27.82 16.39 36.48
CA SER A 20 26.48 15.87 36.30
C SER A 20 26.59 14.81 35.21
N GLU A 21 26.42 13.54 35.57
CA GLU A 21 26.06 12.51 34.62
C GLU A 21 24.88 13.11 33.84
N SER A 22 25.12 13.39 32.56
CA SER A 22 24.06 13.65 31.62
C SER A 22 23.12 12.46 31.78
N LEU A 23 21.98 12.70 32.43
CA LEU A 23 20.82 11.84 32.32
C LEU A 23 20.55 11.80 30.83
N ALA A 24 21.11 10.80 30.15
CA ALA A 24 20.77 10.48 28.79
C ALA A 24 19.26 10.27 28.86
N GLN A 25 18.53 11.29 28.41
CA GLN A 25 17.09 11.24 28.29
C GLN A 25 16.86 10.03 27.42
N LYS A 26 16.34 8.95 28.02
CA LYS A 26 16.02 7.71 27.34
C LYS A 26 14.98 8.14 26.32
N HIS A 27 15.41 8.47 25.10
CA HIS A 27 14.52 8.82 24.01
C HIS A 27 13.57 7.64 23.97
N ALA A 28 12.28 7.90 24.24
CA ALA A 28 11.28 6.86 24.11
C ALA A 28 11.45 6.31 22.69
N GLU A 29 11.79 5.02 22.59
CA GLU A 29 12.02 4.39 21.30
C GLU A 29 10.74 4.59 20.48
N LYS A 30 10.89 5.28 19.34
CA LYS A 30 9.79 5.52 18.43
C LYS A 30 9.34 4.15 17.89
N PRO A 31 8.08 3.75 18.06
CA PRO A 31 7.63 2.45 17.58
C PRO A 31 7.62 2.45 16.05
N ASN A 32 7.90 1.30 15.45
CA ASN A 32 7.57 1.06 14.06
C ASN A 32 6.05 1.01 13.89
N VAL A 33 5.54 1.54 12.78
CA VAL A 33 4.10 1.57 12.49
C VAL A 33 3.84 0.86 11.18
N ILE A 34 3.05 -0.21 11.22
CA ILE A 34 2.59 -0.92 10.03
C ILE A 34 1.07 -0.76 9.96
N PHE A 35 0.59 -0.22 8.84
CA PHE A 35 -0.83 -0.16 8.53
C PHE A 35 -1.13 -1.21 7.46
N ILE A 36 -1.78 -2.31 7.86
CA ILE A 36 -2.23 -3.36 6.93
C ILE A 36 -3.66 -3.04 6.50
N LEU A 37 -3.85 -2.71 5.22
CA LEU A 37 -5.16 -2.42 4.64
C LEU A 37 -5.58 -3.54 3.69
N ALA A 38 -6.48 -4.40 4.18
CA ALA A 38 -7.15 -5.40 3.36
C ALA A 38 -8.09 -4.78 2.32
N ASP A 39 -8.48 -5.56 1.32
CA ASP A 39 -9.38 -5.10 0.25
C ASP A 39 -10.66 -5.95 0.25
N ASP A 40 -11.81 -5.32 0.46
CA ASP A 40 -13.14 -5.95 0.48
C ASP A 40 -13.34 -7.11 1.49
N ILE A 41 -12.53 -7.16 2.56
CA ILE A 41 -12.82 -8.02 3.73
C ILE A 41 -14.03 -7.44 4.49
N GLY A 42 -15.07 -8.25 4.64
CA GLY A 42 -16.26 -7.95 5.41
C GLY A 42 -16.06 -8.21 6.90
N TYR A 43 -16.87 -7.53 7.73
CA TYR A 43 -16.83 -7.67 9.20
C TYR A 43 -16.93 -9.13 9.68
N GLY A 44 -17.66 -9.97 8.95
CA GLY A 44 -17.89 -11.38 9.30
C GLY A 44 -16.96 -12.38 8.64
N ASP A 45 -15.90 -11.96 7.92
CA ASP A 45 -15.04 -12.89 7.17
C ASP A 45 -13.91 -13.53 8.01
N LEU A 46 -13.66 -13.02 9.21
CA LEU A 46 -12.52 -13.40 10.04
C LEU A 46 -12.98 -14.22 11.26
N SER A 47 -12.21 -15.23 11.65
CA SER A 47 -12.59 -16.13 12.75
C SER A 47 -12.77 -15.38 14.07
N CYS A 48 -11.93 -14.38 14.34
CA CYS A 48 -12.02 -13.53 15.53
C CYS A 48 -13.26 -12.61 15.57
N TYR A 49 -14.02 -12.53 14.48
CA TYR A 49 -15.32 -11.85 14.39
C TYR A 49 -16.51 -12.81 14.25
N GLY A 50 -16.27 -14.12 14.35
CA GLY A 50 -17.31 -15.15 14.40
C GLY A 50 -17.53 -15.93 13.10
N GLU A 51 -16.66 -15.80 12.10
CA GLU A 51 -16.63 -16.75 10.97
C GLU A 51 -16.31 -18.16 11.51
N LYS A 52 -17.06 -19.17 11.04
CA LYS A 52 -16.99 -20.54 11.59
C LYS A 52 -16.47 -21.56 10.58
N THR A 53 -16.43 -21.21 9.32
CA THR A 53 -16.08 -22.11 8.21
C THR A 53 -14.61 -21.97 7.83
N ILE A 54 -14.11 -20.73 7.77
CA ILE A 54 -12.71 -20.42 7.46
C ILE A 54 -11.98 -20.09 8.76
N SER A 55 -10.80 -20.69 8.92
CA SER A 55 -9.89 -20.39 10.03
C SER A 55 -8.85 -19.37 9.56
N THR A 56 -8.75 -18.25 10.28
CA THR A 56 -7.77 -17.18 10.08
C THR A 56 -6.87 -17.07 11.33
N PRO A 57 -6.03 -18.08 11.61
CA PRO A 57 -5.25 -18.18 12.84
C PRO A 57 -4.25 -17.02 13.06
N ASN A 58 -3.66 -16.45 12.00
CA ASN A 58 -2.69 -15.36 12.15
C ASN A 58 -3.39 -14.05 12.55
N VAL A 59 -4.49 -13.71 11.90
CA VAL A 59 -5.33 -12.56 12.23
C VAL A 59 -5.96 -12.74 13.62
N GLU A 60 -6.36 -13.96 13.97
CA GLU A 60 -6.85 -14.28 15.31
C GLU A 60 -5.76 -14.08 16.38
N ALA A 61 -4.53 -14.53 16.11
CA ALA A 61 -3.40 -14.32 16.99
C ALA A 61 -3.07 -12.82 17.17
N LEU A 62 -3.20 -12.02 16.12
CA LEU A 62 -3.04 -10.56 16.21
C LEU A 62 -4.13 -9.93 17.08
N ALA A 63 -5.38 -10.32 16.87
CA ALA A 63 -6.52 -9.84 17.66
C ALA A 63 -6.40 -10.22 19.15
N ALA A 64 -5.94 -11.43 19.46
CA ALA A 64 -5.77 -11.91 20.83
C ALA A 64 -4.64 -11.20 21.59
N LYS A 65 -3.66 -10.62 20.88
CA LYS A 65 -2.51 -9.90 21.45
C LYS A 65 -2.68 -8.38 21.40
N GLY A 66 -3.80 -7.89 20.88
CA GLY A 66 -4.02 -6.46 20.63
C GLY A 66 -5.39 -5.97 21.07
N VAL A 67 -5.82 -4.88 20.45
CA VAL A 67 -7.15 -4.32 20.64
C VAL A 67 -7.99 -4.63 19.41
N ARG A 68 -9.07 -5.38 19.60
CA ARG A 68 -10.04 -5.70 18.54
C ARG A 68 -11.26 -4.78 18.65
N PHE A 69 -11.55 -4.06 17.58
CA PHE A 69 -12.68 -3.11 17.52
C PHE A 69 -13.94 -3.81 17.02
N THR A 70 -15.07 -3.68 17.71
CA THR A 70 -16.38 -4.20 17.26
C THR A 70 -17.24 -3.13 16.58
N ASP A 71 -16.79 -1.88 16.61
CA ASP A 71 -17.47 -0.72 16.05
C ASP A 71 -16.42 0.24 15.45
N ALA A 72 -15.95 -0.10 14.25
CA ALA A 72 -14.99 0.69 13.49
C ALA A 72 -15.49 0.85 12.06
N HIS A 73 -15.36 2.05 11.50
CA HIS A 73 -15.97 2.42 10.22
C HIS A 73 -14.95 3.00 9.27
N ALA A 74 -15.01 2.59 8.01
CA ALA A 74 -14.41 3.33 6.91
C ALA A 74 -15.25 4.58 6.59
N THR A 75 -14.64 5.60 6.01
CA THR A 75 -15.34 6.84 5.64
C THR A 75 -16.26 6.66 4.42
N ALA A 76 -16.07 5.59 3.65
CA ALA A 76 -16.86 5.27 2.47
C ALA A 76 -16.93 3.74 2.25
N ALA A 77 -17.94 3.31 1.48
CA ALA A 77 -18.13 1.90 1.14
C ALA A 77 -17.33 1.46 -0.10
N THR A 78 -16.37 2.26 -0.57
CA THR A 78 -15.52 1.96 -1.74
C THR A 78 -14.08 2.38 -1.51
N SER A 79 -13.16 1.77 -2.28
CA SER A 79 -11.72 1.84 -2.07
C SER A 79 -11.13 3.27 -2.09
N THR A 80 -11.13 3.95 -3.23
CA THR A 80 -10.49 5.26 -3.41
C THR A 80 -10.88 6.29 -2.34
N PRO A 81 -12.18 6.53 -2.04
CA PRO A 81 -12.55 7.52 -1.03
C PRO A 81 -12.12 7.13 0.40
N SER A 82 -12.14 5.84 0.75
CA SER A 82 -11.66 5.37 2.05
C SER A 82 -10.14 5.53 2.19
N ARG A 83 -9.37 5.19 1.14
CA ARG A 83 -7.91 5.38 1.11
C ARG A 83 -7.52 6.85 1.17
N TYR A 84 -8.22 7.71 0.42
CA TYR A 84 -8.01 9.16 0.46
C TYR A 84 -8.21 9.69 1.89
N SER A 85 -9.31 9.32 2.54
CA SER A 85 -9.61 9.85 3.87
C SER A 85 -8.65 9.33 4.93
N LEU A 86 -8.23 8.06 4.82
CA LEU A 86 -7.20 7.47 5.67
C LEU A 86 -5.87 8.25 5.58
N LEU A 87 -5.37 8.48 4.36
CA LEU A 87 -4.05 9.06 4.15
C LEU A 87 -4.02 10.58 4.34
N THR A 88 -5.16 11.27 4.26
CA THR A 88 -5.20 12.75 4.35
C THR A 88 -5.85 13.26 5.64
N GLY A 89 -6.56 12.41 6.38
CA GLY A 89 -7.41 12.83 7.50
C GLY A 89 -8.63 13.66 7.07
N GLN A 90 -8.92 13.77 5.78
CA GLN A 90 -10.04 14.57 5.26
C GLN A 90 -11.11 13.68 4.66
N TYR A 91 -12.38 13.96 4.97
CA TYR A 91 -13.49 13.27 4.33
C TYR A 91 -13.46 13.43 2.80
N ALA A 92 -13.39 12.31 2.08
CA ALA A 92 -13.33 12.28 0.62
C ALA A 92 -14.46 13.05 -0.07
N TRP A 93 -15.70 12.96 0.46
CA TRP A 93 -16.87 13.65 -0.10
C TRP A 93 -16.80 15.19 -0.06
N ARG A 94 -15.77 15.78 0.57
CA ARG A 94 -15.47 17.21 0.44
C ARG A 94 -14.95 17.60 -0.94
N ARG A 95 -14.57 16.61 -1.76
CA ARG A 95 -14.08 16.77 -3.13
C ARG A 95 -14.89 15.90 -4.10
N PRO A 96 -15.09 16.36 -5.35
CA PRO A 96 -15.85 15.61 -6.35
C PRO A 96 -15.02 14.54 -7.08
N ASP A 97 -13.70 14.56 -6.98
CA ASP A 97 -12.75 13.75 -7.75
C ASP A 97 -12.19 12.54 -6.98
N THR A 98 -12.79 12.17 -5.85
CA THR A 98 -12.36 11.06 -4.98
C THR A 98 -13.20 9.78 -5.15
N GLY A 99 -13.90 9.63 -6.30
CA GLY A 99 -14.62 8.41 -6.66
C GLY A 99 -13.68 7.25 -7.00
N VAL A 100 -14.23 6.06 -7.29
CA VAL A 100 -13.43 4.88 -7.68
C VAL A 100 -12.58 5.22 -8.91
N ALA A 101 -11.25 5.21 -8.74
CA ALA A 101 -10.32 5.67 -9.75
C ALA A 101 -10.04 4.59 -10.83
N PRO A 102 -9.97 4.95 -12.13
CA PRO A 102 -9.37 4.07 -13.13
C PRO A 102 -7.85 3.93 -12.89
N GLY A 103 -7.21 2.92 -13.50
CA GLY A 103 -5.76 2.73 -13.38
C GLY A 103 -4.92 3.81 -14.05
N ASP A 104 -5.50 4.63 -14.93
CA ASP A 104 -4.88 5.82 -15.53
C ASP A 104 -5.34 7.14 -14.88
N ALA A 105 -5.90 7.10 -13.67
CA ALA A 105 -6.31 8.32 -12.95
C ALA A 105 -5.10 9.20 -12.63
N GLY A 106 -5.25 10.52 -12.83
CA GLY A 106 -4.31 11.50 -12.28
C GLY A 106 -4.32 11.45 -10.75
N MET A 107 -3.18 11.80 -10.13
CA MET A 107 -3.01 11.72 -8.68
C MET A 107 -4.04 12.60 -7.95
N ILE A 108 -4.83 11.97 -7.07
CA ILE A 108 -5.94 12.61 -6.34
C ILE A 108 -5.42 13.44 -5.17
N ILE A 109 -4.50 12.88 -4.40
CA ILE A 109 -3.74 13.60 -3.37
C ILE A 109 -2.63 14.35 -4.09
N ARG A 110 -2.58 15.67 -3.96
CA ARG A 110 -1.58 16.50 -4.65
C ARG A 110 -0.39 16.78 -3.71
N PRO A 111 0.83 17.04 -4.22
CA PRO A 111 2.01 17.28 -3.38
C PRO A 111 1.84 18.41 -2.34
N GLU A 112 0.92 19.35 -2.59
CA GLU A 112 0.62 20.45 -1.65
C GLU A 112 -0.24 20.00 -0.45
N GLN A 113 -0.82 18.79 -0.49
CA GLN A 113 -1.67 18.24 0.54
C GLN A 113 -0.88 17.28 1.43
N THR A 114 -0.71 17.63 2.70
CA THR A 114 -0.05 16.77 3.70
C THR A 114 -0.76 15.44 3.84
N THR A 115 0.01 14.36 3.79
CA THR A 115 -0.43 12.99 4.05
C THR A 115 0.04 12.48 5.40
N LEU A 116 -0.51 11.34 5.82
CA LEU A 116 -0.02 10.57 6.96
C LEU A 116 1.46 10.20 6.79
N ALA A 117 1.91 9.92 5.57
CA ALA A 117 3.32 9.63 5.29
C ALA A 117 4.20 10.85 5.51
N ASP A 118 3.78 12.06 5.10
CA ASP A 118 4.50 13.30 5.38
C ASP A 118 4.64 13.55 6.89
N VAL A 119 3.59 13.25 7.66
CA VAL A 119 3.62 13.36 9.13
C VAL A 119 4.68 12.42 9.71
N PHE A 120 4.69 11.13 9.33
CA PHE A 120 5.71 10.18 9.79
C PHE A 120 7.11 10.58 9.35
N LYS A 121 7.29 10.97 8.09
CA LYS A 121 8.55 11.43 7.53
C LYS A 121 9.10 12.66 8.27
N SER A 122 8.24 13.64 8.58
CA SER A 122 8.62 14.82 9.38
C SER A 122 9.04 14.45 10.82
N ALA A 123 8.51 13.35 11.35
CA ALA A 123 8.90 12.78 12.63
C ALA A 123 10.16 11.90 12.56
N GLY A 124 10.84 11.83 11.42
CA GLY A 124 12.10 11.09 11.23
C GLY A 124 11.92 9.59 11.03
N TYR A 125 10.78 9.17 10.48
CA TYR A 125 10.54 7.79 10.06
C TYR A 125 10.97 7.59 8.60
N ALA A 126 11.50 6.41 8.28
CA ALA A 126 11.50 5.92 6.91
C ALA A 126 10.08 5.53 6.49
N THR A 127 9.64 5.86 5.29
CA THR A 127 8.25 5.65 4.87
C THR A 127 8.12 4.81 3.60
N ALA A 128 7.19 3.85 3.60
CA ALA A 128 6.91 3.00 2.45
C ALA A 128 5.43 2.78 2.16
N ALA A 129 5.10 2.65 0.88
CA ALA A 129 3.81 2.17 0.41
C ALA A 129 4.00 0.90 -0.45
N VAL A 130 3.36 -0.20 -0.06
CA VAL A 130 3.48 -1.48 -0.77
C VAL A 130 2.10 -2.06 -1.06
N GLY A 131 1.86 -2.44 -2.32
CA GLY A 131 0.65 -3.09 -2.79
C GLY A 131 -0.38 -2.14 -3.42
N LYS A 132 -1.65 -2.21 -3.03
CA LYS A 132 -2.73 -1.48 -3.69
C LYS A 132 -2.68 0.03 -3.39
N TRP A 133 -2.54 0.86 -4.42
CA TRP A 133 -2.57 2.32 -4.28
C TRP A 133 -3.97 2.93 -4.49
N HIS A 134 -4.48 2.89 -5.73
CA HIS A 134 -5.84 3.29 -6.08
C HIS A 134 -6.22 4.75 -5.80
N LEU A 135 -5.22 5.65 -5.82
CA LEU A 135 -5.37 7.11 -5.63
C LEU A 135 -4.81 7.92 -6.81
N GLY A 136 -4.63 7.27 -7.96
CA GLY A 136 -4.07 7.85 -9.18
C GLY A 136 -2.56 8.08 -9.11
N LEU A 137 -1.95 8.29 -10.26
CA LEU A 137 -0.53 8.58 -10.45
C LEU A 137 -0.38 9.64 -11.53
N GLY A 138 0.70 10.42 -11.52
CA GLY A 138 0.94 11.44 -12.54
C GLY A 138 0.01 12.65 -12.44
N ASP A 139 0.24 13.65 -13.30
CA ASP A 139 -0.43 14.95 -13.15
C ASP A 139 -1.90 14.90 -13.54
N LYS A 140 -2.21 14.30 -14.69
CA LYS A 140 -3.55 14.28 -15.29
C LYS A 140 -3.95 12.87 -15.68
N THR A 141 -5.25 12.60 -15.60
CA THR A 141 -5.84 11.33 -16.03
C THR A 141 -5.52 11.04 -17.49
N GLY A 142 -5.02 9.84 -17.77
CA GLY A 142 -4.67 9.36 -19.10
C GLY A 142 -3.34 9.90 -19.65
N THR A 143 -2.53 10.56 -18.83
CA THR A 143 -1.21 11.11 -19.24
C THR A 143 -0.05 10.53 -18.45
N GLN A 144 -0.23 9.41 -17.75
CA GLN A 144 0.87 8.75 -17.03
C GLN A 144 1.92 8.27 -18.03
N ASP A 145 3.18 8.62 -17.79
CA ASP A 145 4.30 8.09 -18.56
C ASP A 145 4.67 6.68 -18.06
N TRP A 146 3.88 5.68 -18.49
CA TRP A 146 4.13 4.27 -18.18
C TRP A 146 5.47 3.75 -18.72
N ASN A 147 6.13 4.52 -19.59
CA ASN A 147 7.37 4.13 -20.26
C ASN A 147 8.61 4.88 -19.73
N GLY A 148 8.42 5.72 -18.71
CA GLY A 148 9.46 6.51 -18.09
C GLY A 148 9.18 6.69 -16.61
N VAL A 149 9.38 7.92 -16.11
CA VAL A 149 9.12 8.26 -14.70
C VAL A 149 7.73 8.87 -14.59
N ILE A 150 6.83 8.18 -13.90
CA ILE A 150 5.48 8.67 -13.62
C ILE A 150 5.57 9.75 -12.54
N THR A 151 5.27 11.00 -12.89
CA THR A 151 5.38 12.14 -11.96
C THR A 151 4.19 13.11 -12.08
N PRO A 152 3.68 13.68 -10.97
CA PRO A 152 4.01 13.37 -9.58
C PRO A 152 3.70 11.92 -9.19
N GLY A 153 4.38 11.44 -8.14
CA GLY A 153 4.19 10.12 -7.57
C GLY A 153 4.30 10.11 -6.05
N LEU A 154 4.40 8.91 -5.48
CA LEU A 154 4.33 8.73 -4.02
C LEU A 154 5.51 9.38 -3.27
N LYS A 155 6.65 9.58 -3.95
CA LYS A 155 7.78 10.33 -3.40
C LYS A 155 7.43 11.78 -3.08
N ASP A 156 6.53 12.37 -3.86
CA ASP A 156 6.11 13.76 -3.74
C ASP A 156 5.04 13.96 -2.63
N ILE A 157 4.57 12.88 -2.02
CA ILE A 157 3.58 12.87 -0.92
C ILE A 157 4.06 12.03 0.27
N GLY A 158 5.36 12.09 0.56
CA GLY A 158 5.90 11.65 1.84
C GLY A 158 6.38 10.21 1.91
N PHE A 159 6.32 9.41 0.84
CA PHE A 159 6.86 8.03 0.83
C PHE A 159 8.29 7.97 0.28
N ASP A 160 9.25 7.46 1.06
CA ASP A 160 10.63 7.25 0.60
C ASP A 160 10.75 6.08 -0.40
N TYR A 161 9.90 5.07 -0.22
CA TYR A 161 9.85 3.87 -1.05
C TYR A 161 8.42 3.55 -1.48
N SER A 162 8.25 3.08 -2.72
CA SER A 162 6.96 2.55 -3.18
C SER A 162 7.13 1.35 -4.10
N TYR A 163 6.28 0.33 -3.90
CA TYR A 163 6.09 -0.79 -4.83
C TYR A 163 4.59 -1.09 -4.91
N ILE A 164 3.93 -0.59 -5.95
CA ILE A 164 2.47 -0.50 -5.95
C ILE A 164 1.84 -0.96 -7.26
N MET A 165 0.58 -1.38 -7.19
CA MET A 165 -0.32 -1.40 -8.34
C MET A 165 -1.10 -0.09 -8.42
N ALA A 166 -1.32 0.43 -9.63
CA ALA A 166 -1.91 1.76 -9.83
C ALA A 166 -3.35 1.88 -9.28
N ALA A 167 -4.17 0.84 -9.49
CA ALA A 167 -5.57 0.80 -9.04
C ALA A 167 -5.94 -0.50 -8.32
N THR A 168 -6.39 -1.52 -9.05
CA THR A 168 -6.90 -2.79 -8.51
C THR A 168 -6.43 -3.94 -9.39
N GLY A 169 -6.41 -5.17 -8.86
CA GLY A 169 -6.05 -6.36 -9.66
C GLY A 169 -6.92 -6.56 -10.91
N ASP A 170 -8.18 -6.10 -10.92
CA ASP A 170 -9.08 -6.18 -12.08
C ASP A 170 -8.96 -5.00 -13.07
N ARG A 171 -8.07 -4.03 -12.84
CA ARG A 171 -7.89 -2.82 -13.68
C ARG A 171 -6.52 -2.81 -14.36
N VAL A 172 -6.48 -2.33 -15.60
CA VAL A 172 -5.22 -2.07 -16.31
C VAL A 172 -4.58 -0.75 -15.86
N PRO A 173 -3.25 -0.58 -15.93
CA PRO A 173 -2.27 -1.58 -16.36
C PRO A 173 -2.03 -2.63 -15.27
N CYS A 174 -1.90 -3.89 -15.69
CA CYS A 174 -1.63 -5.02 -14.80
C CYS A 174 -0.12 -5.18 -14.53
N VAL A 175 0.51 -4.10 -14.05
CA VAL A 175 1.95 -4.01 -13.77
C VAL A 175 2.18 -3.42 -12.39
N PHE A 176 3.36 -3.68 -11.82
CA PHE A 176 3.82 -2.97 -10.63
C PHE A 176 4.64 -1.74 -11.01
N VAL A 177 4.48 -0.67 -10.23
CA VAL A 177 5.29 0.55 -10.29
C VAL A 177 6.15 0.60 -9.03
N GLU A 178 7.47 0.57 -9.22
CA GLU A 178 8.46 0.71 -8.15
C GLU A 178 9.16 2.06 -8.28
N ASN A 179 9.07 2.89 -7.23
CA ASN A 179 9.66 4.23 -7.21
C ASN A 179 9.40 5.03 -8.50
N GLN A 180 8.13 5.10 -8.90
CA GLN A 180 7.61 5.82 -10.07
C GLN A 180 7.97 5.24 -11.44
N GLN A 181 8.57 4.05 -11.52
CA GLN A 181 8.88 3.39 -12.79
C GLN A 181 8.25 2.00 -12.84
N VAL A 182 7.81 1.58 -14.03
CA VAL A 182 7.26 0.23 -14.21
C VAL A 182 8.37 -0.81 -14.08
N VAL A 183 8.10 -1.84 -13.27
CA VAL A 183 9.05 -2.93 -13.01
C VAL A 183 9.19 -3.81 -14.24
N ASN A 184 10.42 -4.16 -14.62
CA ASN A 184 10.75 -5.06 -15.73
C ASN A 184 10.19 -4.64 -17.10
N LEU A 185 9.98 -3.33 -17.33
CA LEU A 185 9.58 -2.83 -18.63
C LEU A 185 10.70 -3.02 -19.66
N ASP A 186 10.38 -3.68 -20.77
CA ASP A 186 11.20 -3.69 -21.98
C ASP A 186 10.92 -2.40 -22.78
N PRO A 187 11.91 -1.50 -22.98
CA PRO A 187 11.71 -0.27 -23.77
C PRO A 187 11.30 -0.51 -25.22
N SER A 188 11.51 -1.73 -25.75
CA SER A 188 11.10 -2.11 -27.11
C SER A 188 9.62 -2.55 -27.21
N ASP A 189 8.95 -2.78 -26.08
CA ASP A 189 7.53 -3.14 -25.98
C ASP A 189 6.77 -2.15 -25.06
N PRO A 190 6.58 -0.88 -25.48
CA PRO A 190 6.07 0.17 -24.62
C PRO A 190 4.60 -0.04 -24.22
N ILE A 191 4.28 0.31 -22.97
CA ILE A 191 2.94 0.26 -22.40
C ILE A 191 2.10 1.43 -22.94
N GLN A 192 0.88 1.11 -23.35
CA GLN A 192 -0.18 2.08 -23.60
C GLN A 192 -1.43 1.67 -22.83
N VAL A 193 -2.11 2.65 -22.22
CA VAL A 193 -3.32 2.43 -21.41
C VAL A 193 -4.40 3.40 -21.87
N SER A 194 -5.65 2.93 -21.92
CA SER A 194 -6.82 3.77 -22.17
C SER A 194 -8.04 3.22 -21.46
N TYR A 195 -8.79 4.08 -20.78
CA TYR A 195 -10.11 3.76 -20.26
C TYR A 195 -11.26 4.21 -21.18
N LYS A 196 -10.94 4.74 -22.37
CA LYS A 196 -11.93 5.29 -23.32
C LYS A 196 -12.03 4.48 -24.61
N THR A 197 -10.89 4.08 -25.18
CA THR A 197 -10.84 3.53 -26.55
C THR A 197 -9.94 2.29 -26.58
N PRO A 198 -10.38 1.19 -27.21
CA PRO A 198 -9.55 0.01 -27.38
C PRO A 198 -8.40 0.24 -28.35
N PHE A 199 -7.32 -0.53 -28.20
CA PHE A 199 -6.19 -0.52 -29.12
C PHE A 199 -6.47 -1.45 -30.31
N PRO A 200 -6.32 -0.98 -31.57
CA PRO A 200 -6.51 -1.83 -32.75
C PRO A 200 -5.63 -3.09 -32.72
N GLY A 201 -6.26 -4.25 -32.93
CA GLY A 201 -5.59 -5.55 -32.96
C GLY A 201 -5.43 -6.25 -31.62
N GLU A 202 -5.75 -5.60 -30.49
CA GLU A 202 -5.73 -6.24 -29.17
C GLU A 202 -7.04 -7.01 -28.92
N PRO A 203 -6.99 -8.30 -28.53
CA PRO A 203 -8.19 -9.07 -28.23
C PRO A 203 -8.87 -8.56 -26.95
N LEU A 204 -10.20 -8.47 -27.00
CA LEU A 204 -11.03 -8.09 -25.87
C LEU A 204 -11.82 -9.28 -25.32
N GLY A 205 -11.99 -9.35 -24.00
CA GLY A 205 -12.71 -10.44 -23.34
C GLY A 205 -14.15 -10.58 -23.81
N LYS A 206 -14.80 -9.49 -24.21
CA LYS A 206 -16.17 -9.49 -24.75
C LYS A 206 -16.30 -10.25 -26.08
N ASP A 207 -15.27 -10.16 -26.94
CA ASP A 207 -15.32 -10.68 -28.32
C ASP A 207 -14.55 -12.01 -28.43
N HIS A 208 -13.67 -12.30 -27.46
CA HIS A 208 -12.79 -13.47 -27.43
C HIS A 208 -12.93 -14.29 -26.12
N PRO A 209 -14.12 -14.82 -25.79
CA PRO A 209 -14.33 -15.59 -24.57
C PRO A 209 -13.50 -16.88 -24.50
N GLU A 210 -13.02 -17.39 -25.64
CA GLU A 210 -12.10 -18.53 -25.74
C GLU A 210 -10.71 -18.25 -25.15
N LEU A 211 -10.30 -16.98 -25.08
CA LEU A 211 -9.03 -16.55 -24.52
C LEU A 211 -9.08 -16.35 -22.99
N LEU A 212 -10.28 -16.45 -22.38
CA LEU A 212 -10.49 -16.33 -20.94
C LEU A 212 -10.24 -17.68 -20.24
N THR A 213 -8.97 -18.07 -20.20
CA THR A 213 -8.52 -19.40 -19.76
C THR A 213 -8.43 -19.56 -18.25
N LYS A 214 -8.27 -18.48 -17.48
CA LYS A 214 -8.17 -18.54 -16.01
C LYS A 214 -9.47 -18.18 -15.31
N LEU A 215 -10.13 -17.11 -15.75
CA LEU A 215 -11.36 -16.65 -15.14
C LEU A 215 -12.28 -16.03 -16.20
N LYS A 216 -13.52 -16.50 -16.22
CA LYS A 216 -14.60 -15.89 -17.00
C LYS A 216 -15.36 -14.89 -16.13
N PRO A 217 -15.64 -13.68 -16.62
CA PRO A 217 -16.43 -12.71 -15.88
C PRO A 217 -17.85 -13.23 -15.70
N SER A 218 -18.52 -12.80 -14.62
CA SER A 218 -19.95 -13.05 -14.46
C SER A 218 -20.73 -12.46 -15.64
N VAL A 219 -21.85 -13.11 -15.98
CA VAL A 219 -22.72 -12.66 -17.07
C VAL A 219 -23.17 -11.22 -16.80
N ASN A 220 -23.12 -10.38 -17.84
CA ASN A 220 -23.44 -8.94 -17.79
C ASN A 220 -22.51 -8.07 -16.91
N HIS A 221 -21.35 -8.58 -16.49
CA HIS A 221 -20.34 -7.77 -15.81
C HIS A 221 -19.43 -7.02 -16.80
N SER A 222 -18.98 -5.81 -16.44
CA SER A 222 -18.15 -4.94 -17.31
C SER A 222 -16.68 -5.38 -17.45
N HIS A 223 -16.28 -6.49 -16.83
CA HIS A 223 -14.91 -7.02 -16.89
C HIS A 223 -14.70 -7.78 -18.20
N ASN A 224 -14.76 -7.08 -19.32
CA ASN A 224 -14.76 -7.68 -20.65
C ASN A 224 -13.88 -6.93 -21.67
N GLN A 225 -12.96 -6.10 -21.17
CA GLN A 225 -12.05 -5.28 -21.99
C GLN A 225 -10.73 -6.03 -22.20
N ALA A 226 -9.55 -5.45 -21.92
CA ALA A 226 -8.27 -6.12 -22.18
C ALA A 226 -8.17 -7.49 -21.48
N ILE A 227 -7.54 -8.46 -22.15
CA ILE A 227 -7.26 -9.79 -21.57
C ILE A 227 -5.81 -9.81 -21.11
N VAL A 228 -5.59 -10.03 -19.82
CA VAL A 228 -4.26 -10.21 -19.22
C VAL A 228 -4.25 -11.53 -18.46
N ASN A 229 -3.29 -12.40 -18.78
CA ASN A 229 -3.13 -13.73 -18.18
C ASN A 229 -4.39 -14.61 -18.26
N GLY A 230 -5.16 -14.51 -19.35
CA GLY A 230 -6.40 -15.27 -19.50
C GLY A 230 -7.56 -14.79 -18.63
N ILE A 231 -7.50 -13.53 -18.17
CA ILE A 231 -8.53 -12.85 -17.38
C ILE A 231 -8.83 -11.50 -18.02
N SER A 232 -10.10 -11.22 -18.28
CA SER A 232 -10.52 -9.91 -18.78
C SER A 232 -10.56 -8.87 -17.66
N ARG A 233 -10.14 -7.65 -17.98
CA ARG A 233 -9.96 -6.53 -17.06
C ARG A 233 -10.92 -5.38 -17.39
N ILE A 234 -10.93 -4.37 -16.51
CA ILE A 234 -11.48 -3.05 -16.78
C ILE A 234 -10.36 -2.16 -17.34
N GLY A 235 -10.63 -1.57 -18.50
CA GLY A 235 -9.76 -0.72 -19.30
C GLY A 235 -9.04 -1.49 -20.41
N TYR A 236 -8.39 -0.75 -21.29
CA TYR A 236 -7.63 -1.24 -22.42
C TYR A 236 -6.14 -1.02 -22.18
N MET A 237 -5.31 -2.01 -22.50
CA MET A 237 -3.86 -1.85 -22.49
C MET A 237 -3.21 -2.60 -23.65
N LYS A 238 -2.00 -2.19 -24.00
CA LYS A 238 -1.12 -2.84 -24.98
C LYS A 238 0.33 -2.71 -24.53
N GLY A 239 1.16 -3.70 -24.89
CA GLY A 239 2.60 -3.73 -24.61
C GLY A 239 2.93 -4.04 -23.16
N GLY A 240 4.21 -3.93 -22.80
CA GLY A 240 4.75 -4.21 -21.47
C GLY A 240 4.68 -5.68 -21.07
N LYS A 241 4.78 -6.62 -22.02
CA LYS A 241 4.57 -8.05 -21.74
C LYS A 241 5.47 -8.61 -20.63
N SER A 242 6.73 -8.17 -20.58
CA SER A 242 7.69 -8.56 -19.53
C SER A 242 7.41 -7.92 -18.17
N ALA A 243 6.61 -6.85 -18.13
CA ALA A 243 6.24 -6.11 -16.93
C ALA A 243 4.92 -6.57 -16.32
N LEU A 244 4.13 -7.36 -17.05
CA LEU A 244 2.87 -7.89 -16.55
C LEU A 244 3.12 -8.73 -15.29
N TRP A 245 2.36 -8.46 -14.23
CA TRP A 245 2.37 -9.34 -13.06
C TRP A 245 1.81 -10.71 -13.44
N THR A 246 2.05 -11.70 -12.58
CA THR A 246 1.31 -12.96 -12.60
C THR A 246 0.34 -12.95 -11.43
N ASP A 247 -0.96 -13.06 -11.71
CA ASP A 247 -2.02 -12.85 -10.72
C ASP A 247 -1.88 -13.74 -9.48
N GLU A 248 -1.52 -15.01 -9.67
CA GLU A 248 -1.26 -16.00 -8.61
C GLU A 248 -0.14 -15.61 -7.63
N TYR A 249 0.71 -14.66 -8.00
CA TYR A 249 1.89 -14.27 -7.22
C TYR A 249 1.84 -12.81 -6.76
N ILE A 250 0.68 -12.15 -6.88
CA ILE A 250 0.53 -10.76 -6.40
C ILE A 250 0.78 -10.70 -4.88
N ALA A 251 0.15 -11.58 -4.09
CA ALA A 251 0.29 -11.64 -2.64
C ALA A 251 1.75 -11.86 -2.21
N ASP A 252 2.42 -12.85 -2.79
CA ASP A 252 3.85 -13.13 -2.56
C ASP A 252 4.74 -11.94 -2.92
N SER A 253 4.48 -11.30 -4.06
CA SER A 253 5.28 -10.18 -4.56
C SER A 253 5.22 -8.98 -3.63
N ILE A 254 4.02 -8.56 -3.23
CA ILE A 254 3.85 -7.40 -2.34
C ILE A 254 4.33 -7.73 -0.92
N THR A 255 4.12 -8.95 -0.43
CA THR A 255 4.59 -9.37 0.89
C THR A 255 6.11 -9.41 0.95
N SER A 256 6.77 -9.94 -0.09
CA SER A 256 8.24 -9.97 -0.18
C SER A 256 8.84 -8.57 -0.15
N LYS A 257 8.22 -7.59 -0.83
CA LYS A 257 8.68 -6.20 -0.82
C LYS A 257 8.43 -5.51 0.52
N ALA A 258 7.33 -5.81 1.20
CA ALA A 258 7.04 -5.33 2.55
C ALA A 258 8.06 -5.87 3.57
N VAL A 259 8.33 -7.17 3.56
CA VAL A 259 9.33 -7.82 4.43
C VAL A 259 10.72 -7.24 4.18
N LYS A 260 11.11 -7.10 2.91
CA LYS A 260 12.40 -6.49 2.55
C LYS A 260 12.54 -5.08 3.11
N PHE A 261 11.51 -4.23 2.98
CA PHE A 261 11.54 -2.89 3.57
C PHE A 261 11.71 -2.92 5.10
N ILE A 262 11.02 -3.83 5.79
CA ILE A 262 11.17 -4.01 7.25
C ILE A 262 12.61 -4.41 7.60
N GLU A 263 13.19 -5.37 6.88
CA GLU A 263 14.56 -5.85 7.11
C GLU A 263 15.61 -4.75 6.89
N GLU A 264 15.46 -3.96 5.83
CA GLU A 264 16.37 -2.86 5.48
C GLU A 264 16.27 -1.69 6.48
N ASN A 265 15.15 -1.55 7.18
CA ASN A 265 14.89 -0.45 8.11
C ASN A 265 14.84 -0.90 9.58
N LYS A 266 15.30 -2.12 9.91
CA LYS A 266 15.23 -2.69 11.27
C LYS A 266 15.91 -1.85 12.36
N ASP A 267 16.89 -1.03 11.99
CA ASP A 267 17.71 -0.22 12.90
C ASP A 267 17.22 1.25 13.01
N GLN A 268 16.08 1.59 12.40
CA GLN A 268 15.48 2.93 12.46
C GLN A 268 13.94 2.86 12.49
N PRO A 269 13.23 3.87 13.03
CA PRO A 269 11.77 3.87 13.02
C PRO A 269 11.24 3.94 11.58
N PHE A 270 10.25 3.10 11.26
CA PHE A 270 9.62 3.07 9.94
C PHE A 270 8.09 3.09 9.98
N PHE A 271 7.50 3.67 8.95
CA PHE A 271 6.06 3.64 8.65
C PHE A 271 5.85 2.87 7.35
N LEU A 272 5.09 1.78 7.41
CA LEU A 272 4.73 0.96 6.26
C LEU A 272 3.22 0.98 6.05
N TYR A 273 2.78 1.56 4.94
CA TYR A 273 1.44 1.38 4.40
C TYR A 273 1.43 0.13 3.51
N PHE A 274 0.93 -0.99 4.03
CA PHE A 274 0.85 -2.26 3.33
C PHE A 274 -0.61 -2.55 2.95
N ALA A 275 -0.94 -2.41 1.68
CA ALA A 275 -2.30 -2.62 1.19
C ALA A 275 -2.38 -3.86 0.30
N THR A 276 -3.13 -4.87 0.74
CA THR A 276 -3.24 -6.13 -0.01
C THR A 276 -4.17 -5.98 -1.21
N ASN A 277 -4.09 -6.94 -2.15
CA ASN A 277 -5.11 -7.13 -3.17
C ASN A 277 -6.25 -8.02 -2.64
N ASP A 278 -5.93 -8.98 -1.78
CA ASP A 278 -6.92 -9.91 -1.27
C ASP A 278 -7.88 -9.21 -0.30
N VAL A 279 -9.19 -9.45 -0.41
CA VAL A 279 -9.93 -10.46 -1.20
C VAL A 279 -10.68 -9.88 -2.43
N HIS A 280 -10.18 -8.77 -2.99
CA HIS A 280 -10.76 -8.13 -4.16
C HIS A 280 -10.67 -9.01 -5.42
N VAL A 281 -11.53 -8.74 -6.40
CA VAL A 281 -11.51 -9.46 -7.68
C VAL A 281 -10.37 -8.99 -8.61
N PRO A 282 -9.88 -9.85 -9.52
CA PRO A 282 -10.14 -11.29 -9.58
C PRO A 282 -9.43 -12.00 -8.41
N ARG A 283 -10.12 -12.95 -7.78
CA ARG A 283 -9.50 -13.79 -6.75
C ARG A 283 -8.75 -14.92 -7.45
N VAL A 284 -7.42 -14.79 -7.53
CA VAL A 284 -6.54 -15.76 -8.18
C VAL A 284 -5.45 -16.13 -7.16
N PRO A 285 -5.80 -16.88 -6.11
CA PRO A 285 -4.88 -17.13 -5.02
C PRO A 285 -3.72 -18.01 -5.47
N HIS A 286 -2.58 -17.89 -4.79
CA HIS A 286 -1.41 -18.72 -5.03
C HIS A 286 -1.80 -20.22 -4.99
N PRO A 287 -1.22 -21.09 -5.85
CA PRO A 287 -1.58 -22.51 -5.94
C PRO A 287 -1.60 -23.27 -4.60
N GLN A 288 -0.85 -22.82 -3.58
CA GLN A 288 -0.86 -23.44 -2.27
C GLN A 288 -2.18 -23.29 -1.50
N PHE A 289 -2.95 -22.22 -1.79
CA PHE A 289 -4.23 -21.91 -1.14
C PHE A 289 -5.45 -22.37 -1.95
N VAL A 290 -5.28 -22.66 -3.24
CA VAL A 290 -6.38 -23.08 -4.13
C VAL A 290 -7.09 -24.33 -3.59
N GLY A 291 -8.41 -24.23 -3.38
CA GLY A 291 -9.29 -25.28 -2.90
C GLY A 291 -9.16 -25.59 -1.41
N LYS A 292 -8.40 -24.82 -0.62
CA LYS A 292 -8.13 -25.10 0.80
C LYS A 292 -9.23 -24.61 1.74
N SER A 293 -9.95 -23.57 1.35
CA SER A 293 -11.00 -22.97 2.21
C SER A 293 -12.32 -23.74 2.22
N GLY A 294 -12.59 -24.54 1.18
CA GLY A 294 -13.93 -25.08 0.93
C GLY A 294 -14.99 -24.05 0.52
N MET A 295 -14.61 -22.76 0.35
CA MET A 295 -15.51 -21.65 -0.03
C MET A 295 -15.16 -21.02 -1.38
N GLY A 296 -14.46 -21.78 -2.22
CA GLY A 296 -13.99 -21.35 -3.53
C GLY A 296 -12.95 -20.23 -3.45
N ALA A 297 -12.68 -19.58 -4.60
CA ALA A 297 -11.59 -18.62 -4.73
C ALA A 297 -11.68 -17.44 -3.74
N ARG A 298 -12.88 -17.05 -3.30
CA ARG A 298 -13.04 -16.01 -2.27
C ARG A 298 -12.50 -16.48 -0.92
N GLY A 299 -12.86 -17.68 -0.49
CA GLY A 299 -12.34 -18.23 0.76
C GLY A 299 -10.85 -18.53 0.70
N ASP A 300 -10.37 -19.02 -0.44
CA ASP A 300 -8.95 -19.28 -0.65
C ASP A 300 -8.12 -17.99 -0.58
N ALA A 301 -8.65 -16.86 -1.09
CA ALA A 301 -8.02 -15.54 -0.91
C ALA A 301 -8.07 -15.03 0.54
N ILE A 302 -9.07 -15.43 1.34
CA ILE A 302 -9.08 -15.11 2.80
C ILE A 302 -7.96 -15.89 3.51
N LEU A 303 -7.73 -17.15 3.13
CA LEU A 303 -6.61 -17.94 3.67
C LEU A 303 -5.24 -17.43 3.21
N GLU A 304 -5.15 -16.86 2.01
CA GLU A 304 -3.91 -16.24 1.53
C GLU A 304 -3.61 -14.91 2.22
N PHE A 305 -4.66 -14.16 2.56
CA PHE A 305 -4.54 -12.92 3.34
C PHE A 305 -4.09 -13.18 4.79
N ASP A 306 -4.55 -14.26 5.40
CA ASP A 306 -4.21 -14.64 6.78
C ASP A 306 -2.76 -15.11 6.94
#